data_AF-A0A9P1EDU1-F1
#
_entry.id   AF-A0A9P1EDU1-F1
#
_cell.length_a   1.000
_cell.length_b   1.000
_cell.length_c   1.000
_cell.angle_alpha   90.00
_cell.angle_beta   90.00
_cell.angle_gamma   90.00
#
_symmetry.space_group_name_H-M   'P 1'
#
loop_
_entity.id
_entity.type
_entity.pdbx_description
1 polymer ?
#
loop_
_entity_poly.entity_id
_entity_poly.type
_entity_poly.pdbx_seq_one_letter_code
_entity_poly.pdbx_strand_id
1 'polypeptide(L)'
;MSRPQGPHRPFFPFGNPFRRILPNGSNMSQRLHSLLKSFEESLALKLKNLIPESIDGFISLSWFQKAIVTLSEIHGDTKELITALEFPVSDWDEKWIDVYLDNSVKLLDICTAFSSEITRINQSNLFLTCAVHYLDGRGEEKLPQACLSLQEWGPRISGQNPRLGRCFDILDRLTESLNLPKIKRSEKGKVLMRAMYGVRTATIFVCSIFAVSFSGRVEKLKELEIGDSCYLWADNYTHLQDLINKEISKVFSSGDRGTALRELEDVRVSVEKLCPIIRHGSGSGMFRDETLGLAVAVDRLSEELDGLAKEVDGFFQIVLTGRDALLCNLRVGDENGSPTQGNTVNVERTTSR
;
A
#
# COMPACT_ATOMS: atom_id res chain seq x y z
N MET A 1 94.32 20.99 -14.24
CA MET A 1 93.84 19.59 -14.27
C MET A 1 92.90 19.43 -13.07
N SER A 2 91.62 19.10 -13.11
CA SER A 2 90.71 18.64 -14.17
C SER A 2 89.28 18.80 -13.65
N ARG A 3 88.34 19.23 -14.48
CA ARG A 3 86.95 18.73 -14.42
C ARG A 3 86.89 17.56 -15.41
N PRO A 4 86.10 16.51 -15.13
CA PRO A 4 84.78 16.49 -15.73
C PRO A 4 83.66 15.98 -14.81
N GLN A 5 82.44 16.39 -15.19
CA GLN A 5 81.17 15.93 -14.66
C GLN A 5 80.98 14.42 -14.86
N GLY A 6 80.27 13.81 -13.91
CA GLY A 6 79.70 12.46 -13.99
C GLY A 6 78.24 12.49 -13.46
N PRO A 7 77.39 11.54 -13.87
CA PRO A 7 76.16 11.90 -14.60
C PRO A 7 74.87 11.88 -13.77
N HIS A 8 73.91 12.68 -14.23
CA HIS A 8 72.49 12.65 -13.88
C HIS A 8 71.95 11.21 -13.88
N ARG A 9 71.47 10.75 -12.71
CA ARG A 9 70.57 9.58 -12.66
C ARG A 9 69.16 10.03 -13.06
N PRO A 10 68.52 9.38 -14.05
CA PRO A 10 67.14 9.65 -14.38
C PRO A 10 66.21 9.12 -13.30
N PHE A 11 65.20 9.92 -12.99
CA PHE A 11 63.98 9.51 -12.31
C PHE A 11 63.37 8.30 -13.02
N PHE A 12 63.20 7.19 -12.32
CA PHE A 12 62.26 6.15 -12.69
C PHE A 12 61.17 6.07 -11.62
N PRO A 13 59.90 6.32 -11.97
CA PRO A 13 58.79 6.17 -11.06
C PRO A 13 58.47 4.67 -11.00
N PHE A 14 59.00 3.97 -10.00
CA PHE A 14 58.46 2.65 -9.67
C PHE A 14 57.10 2.83 -8.99
N GLY A 15 56.10 3.09 -9.82
CA GLY A 15 54.71 2.85 -9.50
C GLY A 15 54.51 1.36 -9.29
N ASN A 16 53.93 1.03 -8.14
CA ASN A 16 53.61 -0.34 -7.73
C ASN A 16 52.75 -1.03 -8.81
N PRO A 17 53.20 -2.13 -9.44
CA PRO A 17 52.51 -2.73 -10.60
C PRO A 17 51.23 -3.50 -10.22
N PHE A 18 50.92 -3.64 -8.94
CA PHE A 18 49.69 -4.30 -8.46
C PHE A 18 48.49 -3.37 -8.29
N ARG A 19 48.54 -2.12 -8.77
CA ARG A 19 47.45 -1.14 -8.62
C ARG A 19 46.49 -0.99 -9.81
N ARG A 20 46.48 -1.96 -10.73
CA ARG A 20 45.41 -2.21 -11.71
C ARG A 20 45.34 -3.73 -11.83
N ILE A 21 44.32 -4.41 -11.32
CA ILE A 21 43.02 -4.59 -11.97
C ILE A 21 41.97 -4.89 -10.89
N LEU A 22 41.03 -3.97 -10.70
CA LEU A 22 39.69 -4.28 -10.22
C LEU A 22 38.75 -3.38 -11.04
N PRO A 23 38.06 -3.91 -12.08
CA PRO A 23 37.07 -3.16 -12.83
C PRO A 23 35.72 -3.04 -12.09
N ASN A 24 35.62 -3.54 -10.85
CA ASN A 24 34.32 -3.76 -10.23
C ASN A 24 33.61 -2.48 -9.73
N GLY A 25 34.27 -1.32 -9.76
CA GLY A 25 33.64 -0.05 -9.35
C GLY A 25 32.64 0.50 -10.37
N SER A 26 32.97 0.49 -11.67
CA SER A 26 32.08 1.03 -12.72
C SER A 26 30.92 0.09 -13.01
N ASN A 27 31.17 -1.21 -13.05
CA ASN A 27 30.16 -2.22 -13.39
C ASN A 27 29.10 -2.36 -12.28
N MET A 28 29.50 -2.27 -11.01
CA MET A 28 28.54 -2.28 -9.89
C MET A 28 27.69 -1.02 -9.87
N SER A 29 28.28 0.16 -10.11
CA SER A 29 27.51 1.41 -10.23
C SER A 29 26.49 1.35 -11.38
N GLN A 30 26.88 0.79 -12.53
CA GLN A 30 25.99 0.59 -13.68
C GLN A 30 24.86 -0.41 -13.38
N ARG A 31 25.15 -1.56 -12.74
CA ARG A 31 24.14 -2.55 -12.32
C ARG A 31 23.14 -1.94 -11.32
N LEU A 32 23.62 -1.19 -10.34
CA LEU A 32 22.76 -0.52 -9.36
C LEU A 32 21.85 0.51 -10.01
N HIS A 33 22.39 1.30 -10.95
CA HIS A 33 21.60 2.25 -11.72
C HIS A 33 20.54 1.55 -12.59
N SER A 34 20.87 0.44 -13.25
CA SER A 34 19.90 -0.30 -14.08
C SER A 34 18.80 -0.94 -13.23
N LEU A 35 19.14 -1.49 -12.06
CA LEU A 35 18.15 -2.05 -11.13
C LEU A 35 17.17 -0.98 -10.64
N LEU A 36 17.70 0.18 -10.21
CA LEU A 36 16.87 1.30 -9.79
C LEU A 36 15.97 1.79 -10.93
N LYS A 37 16.54 1.98 -12.11
CA LYS A 37 15.79 2.43 -13.29
C LYS A 37 14.65 1.47 -13.63
N SER A 38 14.93 0.16 -13.69
CA SER A 38 13.91 -0.86 -13.96
C SER A 38 12.80 -0.85 -12.91
N PHE A 39 13.15 -0.67 -11.62
CA PHE A 39 12.17 -0.56 -10.55
C PHE A 39 11.29 0.68 -10.71
N GLU A 40 11.89 1.84 -10.97
CA GLU A 40 11.13 3.09 -11.16
C GLU A 40 10.24 3.05 -12.40
N GLU A 41 10.68 2.40 -13.49
CA GLU A 41 9.86 2.18 -14.69
C GLU A 41 8.68 1.25 -14.41
N SER A 42 8.89 0.17 -13.64
CA SER A 42 7.82 -0.73 -13.19
C SER A 42 6.79 0.01 -12.33
N LEU A 43 7.26 0.78 -11.34
CA LEU A 43 6.41 1.59 -10.49
C LEU A 43 5.63 2.63 -11.30
N ALA A 44 6.28 3.30 -12.25
CA ALA A 44 5.64 4.26 -13.14
C ALA A 44 4.52 3.61 -13.96
N LEU A 45 4.76 2.42 -14.52
CA LEU A 45 3.77 1.68 -15.29
C LEU A 45 2.58 1.25 -14.42
N LYS A 46 2.85 0.76 -13.21
CA LYS A 46 1.81 0.36 -12.26
C LYS A 46 0.91 1.53 -11.84
N LEU A 47 1.50 2.69 -11.54
CA LEU A 47 0.74 3.91 -11.26
C LEU A 47 -0.06 4.37 -12.48
N LYS A 48 0.53 4.28 -13.68
CA LYS A 48 -0.18 4.58 -14.93
C LYS A 48 -1.39 3.68 -15.13
N ASN A 49 -1.29 2.40 -14.78
CA ASN A 49 -2.39 1.46 -14.90
C ASN A 49 -3.56 1.76 -13.95
N LEU A 50 -3.34 2.55 -12.88
CA LEU A 50 -4.40 3.02 -11.99
C LEU A 50 -5.15 4.24 -12.51
N ILE A 51 -4.62 4.91 -13.55
CA ILE A 51 -5.31 6.01 -14.20
C ILE A 51 -6.59 5.46 -14.85
N PRO A 52 -7.76 6.03 -14.53
CA PRO A 52 -9.02 5.55 -15.05
C PRO A 52 -9.18 5.88 -16.54
N GLU A 53 -9.88 5.02 -17.27
CA GLU A 53 -10.21 5.24 -18.69
C GLU A 53 -11.32 6.28 -18.86
N SER A 54 -12.24 6.34 -17.89
CA SER A 54 -13.31 7.34 -17.79
C SER A 54 -12.92 8.43 -16.81
N ILE A 55 -13.27 9.67 -17.13
CA ILE A 55 -13.03 10.83 -16.28
C ILE A 55 -14.05 10.89 -15.12
N ASP A 56 -15.18 10.19 -15.24
CA ASP A 56 -16.29 10.26 -14.28
C ASP A 56 -16.65 8.88 -13.71
N GLY A 57 -16.99 8.85 -12.42
CA GLY A 57 -17.59 7.69 -11.74
C GLY A 57 -16.65 6.50 -11.62
N PHE A 58 -15.33 6.74 -11.58
CA PHE A 58 -14.33 5.67 -11.55
C PHE A 58 -13.93 5.23 -10.13
N ILE A 59 -14.36 5.94 -9.09
CA ILE A 59 -14.21 5.51 -7.68
C ILE A 59 -15.22 4.39 -7.41
N SER A 60 -14.79 3.15 -7.70
CA SER A 60 -15.59 1.93 -7.57
C SER A 60 -14.84 0.86 -6.79
N LEU A 61 -15.56 -0.17 -6.33
CA LEU A 61 -14.94 -1.34 -5.70
C LEU A 61 -13.98 -2.07 -6.65
N SER A 62 -14.33 -2.17 -7.94
CA SER A 62 -13.42 -2.72 -8.96
C SER A 62 -12.12 -1.92 -9.13
N TRP A 63 -12.18 -0.59 -9.04
CA TRP A 63 -10.96 0.23 -9.03
C TRP A 63 -10.15 -0.01 -7.77
N PHE A 64 -10.79 -0.13 -6.60
CA PHE A 64 -10.10 -0.46 -5.35
C PHE A 64 -9.44 -1.83 -5.37
N GLN A 65 -10.09 -2.85 -5.93
CA GLN A 65 -9.47 -4.17 -6.13
C GLN A 65 -8.19 -4.03 -6.96
N LYS A 66 -8.26 -3.35 -8.10
CA LYS A 66 -7.09 -3.07 -8.95
C LYS A 66 -6.00 -2.29 -8.21
N ALA A 67 -6.38 -1.31 -7.39
CA ALA A 67 -5.44 -0.53 -6.59
C ALA A 67 -4.71 -1.36 -5.53
N ILE A 68 -5.43 -2.25 -4.82
CA ILE A 68 -4.83 -3.13 -3.81
C ILE A 68 -3.96 -4.23 -4.45
N VAL A 69 -4.37 -4.79 -5.60
CA VAL A 69 -3.53 -5.68 -6.41
C VAL A 69 -2.25 -4.95 -6.82
N THR A 70 -2.37 -3.71 -7.30
CA THR A 70 -1.22 -2.90 -7.71
C THR A 70 -0.28 -2.63 -6.54
N LEU A 71 -0.79 -2.32 -5.34
CA LEU A 71 0.04 -2.20 -4.14
C LEU A 71 0.75 -3.51 -3.81
N SER A 72 0.05 -4.64 -3.89
CA SER A 72 0.61 -5.97 -3.69
C SER A 72 1.79 -6.23 -4.63
N GLU A 73 1.64 -5.90 -5.91
CA GLU A 73 2.71 -6.01 -6.90
C GLU A 73 3.88 -5.06 -6.64
N ILE A 74 3.64 -3.82 -6.19
CA ILE A 74 4.70 -2.86 -5.85
C ILE A 74 5.54 -3.37 -4.65
N HIS A 75 4.88 -3.92 -3.63
CA HIS A 75 5.57 -4.54 -2.48
C HIS A 75 6.29 -5.84 -2.90
N GLY A 76 5.73 -6.58 -3.86
CA GLY A 76 6.40 -7.71 -4.51
C GLY A 76 7.71 -7.32 -5.20
N ASP A 77 7.69 -6.29 -6.05
CA ASP A 77 8.90 -5.77 -6.73
C ASP A 77 9.98 -5.34 -5.72
N THR A 78 9.57 -4.85 -4.55
CA THR A 78 10.52 -4.46 -3.49
C THR A 78 11.31 -5.66 -2.99
N LYS A 79 10.65 -6.81 -2.80
CA LYS A 79 11.30 -8.07 -2.43
C LYS A 79 12.26 -8.52 -3.53
N GLU A 80 11.85 -8.42 -4.79
CA GLU A 80 12.71 -8.74 -5.94
C GLU A 80 13.93 -7.83 -6.01
N LEU A 81 13.75 -6.52 -5.79
CA LEU A 81 14.84 -5.56 -5.73
C LEU A 81 15.82 -5.87 -4.61
N ILE A 82 15.35 -6.15 -3.39
CA ILE A 82 16.21 -6.52 -2.25
C ILE A 82 17.05 -7.76 -2.60
N THR A 83 16.43 -8.76 -3.22
CA THR A 83 17.11 -9.98 -3.66
C THR A 83 18.16 -9.67 -4.74
N ALA A 84 17.80 -8.90 -5.77
CA ALA A 84 18.68 -8.55 -6.88
C ALA A 84 19.84 -7.63 -6.48
N LEU A 85 19.67 -6.83 -5.42
CA LEU A 85 20.72 -6.03 -4.83
C LEU A 85 21.74 -6.88 -4.07
N GLU A 86 21.42 -8.12 -3.71
CA GLU A 86 22.23 -8.96 -2.81
C GLU A 86 22.66 -8.14 -1.58
N PHE A 87 21.72 -7.41 -0.99
CA PHE A 87 21.98 -6.48 0.12
C PHE A 87 21.47 -7.12 1.42
N PRO A 88 22.34 -7.89 2.12
CA PRO A 88 21.90 -8.65 3.28
C PRO A 88 21.42 -7.72 4.39
N VAL A 89 20.47 -8.19 5.18
CA VAL A 89 19.84 -7.41 6.24
C VAL A 89 20.87 -6.96 7.30
N SER A 90 21.95 -7.73 7.50
CA SER A 90 23.08 -7.36 8.37
C SER A 90 23.75 -6.04 7.97
N ASP A 91 23.64 -5.64 6.70
CA ASP A 91 24.22 -4.40 6.17
C ASP A 91 23.25 -3.21 6.27
N TRP A 92 22.03 -3.46 6.74
CA TRP A 92 21.04 -2.41 6.94
C TRP A 92 21.36 -1.64 8.22
N ASP A 93 21.12 -0.33 8.19
CA ASP A 93 21.24 0.51 9.37
C ASP A 93 20.13 0.12 10.37
N GLU A 94 20.46 -0.01 11.66
CA GLU A 94 19.50 -0.41 12.71
C GLU A 94 18.23 0.47 12.69
N LYS A 95 18.39 1.78 12.48
CA LYS A 95 17.26 2.70 12.40
C LYS A 95 16.38 2.41 11.17
N TRP A 96 16.96 1.90 10.09
CA TRP A 96 16.22 1.49 8.90
C TRP A 96 15.41 0.22 9.12
N ILE A 97 15.97 -0.73 9.84
CA ILE A 97 15.27 -1.94 10.27
C ILE A 97 14.07 -1.55 11.15
N ASP A 98 14.28 -0.68 12.14
CA ASP A 98 13.21 -0.19 13.01
C ASP A 98 12.10 0.50 12.24
N VAL A 99 12.46 1.41 11.32
CA VAL A 99 11.49 2.13 10.48
C VAL A 99 10.70 1.18 9.59
N TYR A 100 11.36 0.18 8.98
CA TYR A 100 10.65 -0.82 8.17
C TYR A 100 9.69 -1.65 9.02
N LEU A 101 10.13 -2.14 10.18
CA LEU A 101 9.31 -2.93 11.09
C LEU A 101 8.13 -2.12 11.64
N ASP A 102 8.34 -0.87 12.00
CA ASP A 102 7.27 0.03 12.46
C ASP A 102 6.26 0.34 11.33
N ASN A 103 6.75 0.63 10.13
CA ASN A 103 5.88 0.86 8.97
C ASN A 103 5.08 -0.38 8.58
N SER A 104 5.68 -1.58 8.63
CA SER A 104 4.96 -2.82 8.30
C SER A 104 3.81 -3.09 9.27
N VAL A 105 3.99 -2.85 10.57
CA VAL A 105 2.88 -2.97 11.56
C VAL A 105 1.77 -1.98 11.24
N LYS A 106 2.12 -0.72 10.95
CA LYS A 106 1.14 0.31 10.56
C LYS A 106 0.34 -0.10 9.32
N LEU A 107 0.99 -0.72 8.31
CA LEU A 107 0.30 -1.22 7.13
C LEU A 107 -0.65 -2.39 7.46
N LEU A 108 -0.24 -3.31 8.35
CA LEU A 108 -1.11 -4.40 8.81
C LEU A 108 -2.33 -3.88 9.58
N ASP A 109 -2.15 -2.83 10.39
CA ASP A 109 -3.26 -2.14 11.07
C ASP A 109 -4.23 -1.49 10.08
N ILE A 110 -3.72 -0.87 9.00
CA ILE A 110 -4.53 -0.32 7.91
C ILE A 110 -5.33 -1.42 7.21
N CYS A 111 -4.70 -2.53 6.85
CA CYS A 111 -5.39 -3.67 6.24
C CYS A 111 -6.51 -4.18 7.15
N THR A 112 -6.23 -4.30 8.46
CA THR A 112 -7.24 -4.70 9.46
C THR A 112 -8.40 -3.70 9.52
N ALA A 113 -8.14 -2.40 9.41
CA ALA A 113 -9.17 -1.37 9.34
C ALA A 113 -10.01 -1.51 8.06
N PHE A 114 -9.40 -1.78 6.91
CA PHE A 114 -10.09 -2.01 5.64
C PHE A 114 -10.96 -3.26 5.68
N SER A 115 -10.43 -4.40 6.12
CA SER A 115 -11.20 -5.64 6.29
C SER A 115 -12.38 -5.45 7.24
N SER A 116 -12.18 -4.69 8.32
CA SER A 116 -13.25 -4.36 9.25
C SER A 116 -14.34 -3.50 8.62
N GLU A 117 -13.97 -2.59 7.71
CA GLU A 117 -14.92 -1.73 7.01
C GLU A 117 -15.71 -2.52 5.96
N ILE A 118 -15.03 -3.34 5.17
CA ILE A 118 -15.66 -4.24 4.20
C ILE A 118 -16.65 -5.17 4.91
N THR A 119 -16.26 -5.74 6.05
CA THR A 119 -17.14 -6.57 6.88
C THR A 119 -18.37 -5.81 7.37
N ARG A 120 -18.22 -4.55 7.80
CA ARG A 120 -19.33 -3.70 8.25
C ARG A 120 -20.32 -3.45 7.12
N ILE A 121 -19.83 -3.19 5.91
CA ILE A 121 -20.66 -3.00 4.72
C ILE A 121 -21.38 -4.31 4.37
N ASN A 122 -20.67 -5.44 4.33
CA ASN A 122 -21.26 -6.75 4.09
C ASN A 122 -22.37 -7.10 5.11
N GLN A 123 -22.15 -6.82 6.39
CA GLN A 123 -23.17 -6.99 7.43
C GLN A 123 -24.38 -6.10 7.21
N SER A 124 -24.17 -4.86 6.75
CA SER A 124 -25.26 -3.96 6.39
C SER A 124 -26.02 -4.48 5.16
N ASN A 125 -25.33 -5.10 4.21
CA ASN A 125 -25.93 -5.63 2.98
C ASN A 125 -26.91 -6.79 3.26
N LEU A 126 -26.76 -7.53 4.37
CA LEU A 126 -27.71 -8.58 4.76
C LEU A 126 -29.15 -8.05 4.90
N PHE A 127 -29.33 -6.79 5.32
CA PHE A 127 -30.65 -6.15 5.39
C PHE A 127 -31.27 -5.95 4.01
N LEU A 128 -30.43 -5.63 3.02
CA LEU A 128 -30.87 -5.51 1.63
C LEU A 128 -31.19 -6.88 1.03
N THR A 129 -30.38 -7.90 1.32
CA THR A 129 -30.69 -9.29 0.92
C THR A 129 -32.02 -9.76 1.52
N CYS A 130 -32.28 -9.47 2.80
CA CYS A 130 -33.57 -9.75 3.43
C CYS A 130 -34.71 -8.99 2.73
N ALA A 131 -34.53 -7.70 2.44
CA ALA A 131 -35.52 -6.89 1.74
C ALA A 131 -35.86 -7.47 0.37
N VAL A 132 -34.85 -7.80 -0.44
CA VAL A 132 -35.00 -8.44 -1.75
C VAL A 132 -35.79 -9.75 -1.62
N HIS A 133 -35.43 -10.60 -0.67
CA HIS A 133 -36.16 -11.85 -0.43
C HIS A 133 -37.63 -11.63 -0.02
N TYR A 134 -37.93 -10.59 0.76
CA TYR A 134 -39.32 -10.22 1.08
C TYR A 134 -40.10 -9.75 -0.15
N LEU A 135 -39.45 -8.99 -1.05
CA LEU A 135 -40.04 -8.45 -2.27
C LEU A 135 -40.27 -9.53 -3.35
N ASP A 136 -39.40 -10.54 -3.41
CA ASP A 136 -39.58 -11.73 -4.27
C ASP A 136 -40.68 -12.67 -3.76
N GLY A 137 -41.08 -12.53 -2.49
CA GLY A 137 -42.18 -13.27 -1.91
C GLY A 137 -43.50 -12.94 -2.59
N ARG A 138 -44.27 -13.97 -2.99
CA ARG A 138 -45.62 -13.80 -3.54
C ARG A 138 -46.60 -13.41 -2.43
N GLY A 139 -46.71 -12.11 -2.12
CA GLY A 139 -47.73 -11.59 -1.22
C GLY A 139 -47.44 -10.17 -0.73
N GLU A 140 -48.42 -9.27 -0.89
CA GLU A 140 -48.33 -7.89 -0.39
C GLU A 140 -48.12 -7.80 1.13
N GLU A 141 -48.40 -8.89 1.86
CA GLU A 141 -48.21 -9.03 3.31
C GLU A 141 -46.75 -8.87 3.78
N LYS A 142 -45.77 -9.06 2.89
CA LYS A 142 -44.33 -8.95 3.20
C LYS A 142 -43.72 -7.59 2.89
N LEU A 143 -44.48 -6.71 2.22
CA LEU A 143 -44.04 -5.37 1.83
C LEU A 143 -43.65 -4.48 3.04
N PRO A 144 -44.38 -4.50 4.18
CA PRO A 144 -43.97 -3.75 5.35
C PRO A 144 -42.60 -4.18 5.89
N GLN A 145 -42.31 -5.49 5.91
CA GLN A 145 -41.04 -6.07 6.36
C GLN A 145 -39.90 -5.71 5.41
N ALA A 146 -40.15 -5.71 4.10
CA ALA A 146 -39.20 -5.22 3.11
C ALA A 146 -38.86 -3.75 3.38
N CYS A 147 -39.87 -2.89 3.54
CA CYS A 147 -39.65 -1.45 3.78
C CYS A 147 -38.89 -1.18 5.09
N LEU A 148 -39.19 -1.91 6.17
CA LEU A 148 -38.44 -1.82 7.43
C LEU A 148 -36.97 -2.20 7.24
N SER A 149 -36.71 -3.32 6.55
CA SER A 149 -35.33 -3.79 6.28
C SER A 149 -34.54 -2.77 5.45
N LEU A 150 -35.16 -2.17 4.42
CA LEU A 150 -34.57 -1.10 3.61
C LEU A 150 -34.26 0.16 4.44
N GLN A 151 -35.16 0.55 5.34
CA GLN A 151 -34.96 1.71 6.22
C GLN A 151 -33.85 1.48 7.25
N GLU A 152 -33.65 0.24 7.70
CA GLU A 152 -32.55 -0.09 8.61
C GLU A 152 -31.17 -0.07 7.95
N TRP A 153 -31.09 -0.25 6.62
CA TRP A 153 -29.82 -0.25 5.90
C TRP A 153 -29.12 1.13 5.95
N GLY A 154 -29.86 2.21 5.70
CA GLY A 154 -29.32 3.57 5.60
C GLY A 154 -28.50 4.02 6.82
N PRO A 155 -29.08 4.03 8.04
CA PRO A 155 -28.35 4.40 9.25
C PRO A 155 -27.11 3.54 9.53
N ARG A 156 -27.13 2.27 9.10
CA ARG A 156 -26.01 1.34 9.30
C ARG A 156 -24.87 1.63 8.34
N ILE A 157 -25.15 1.91 7.07
CA ILE A 157 -24.10 2.25 6.10
C ILE A 157 -23.47 3.61 6.41
N SER A 158 -24.28 4.60 6.85
CA SER A 158 -23.81 5.92 7.28
C SER A 158 -23.03 5.93 8.60
N GLY A 159 -23.09 4.84 9.37
CA GLY A 159 -22.34 4.70 10.62
C GLY A 159 -20.82 4.76 10.41
N GLN A 160 -20.13 5.49 11.28
CA GLN A 160 -18.66 5.60 11.22
C GLN A 160 -17.99 4.36 11.82
N ASN A 161 -16.96 3.85 11.16
CA ASN A 161 -16.10 2.80 11.72
C ASN A 161 -14.93 3.41 12.48
N PRO A 162 -14.82 3.18 13.81
CA PRO A 162 -13.75 3.75 14.61
C PRO A 162 -12.35 3.27 14.19
N ARG A 163 -12.23 2.06 13.61
CA ARG A 163 -10.95 1.56 13.09
C ARG A 163 -10.51 2.32 11.85
N LEU A 164 -11.46 2.65 10.96
CA LEU A 164 -11.19 3.49 9.81
C LEU A 164 -10.84 4.93 10.24
N GLY A 165 -11.45 5.44 11.31
CA GLY A 165 -11.05 6.71 11.93
C GLY A 165 -9.58 6.73 12.37
N ARG A 166 -9.11 5.66 13.03
CA ARG A 166 -7.69 5.50 13.43
C ARG A 166 -6.73 5.36 12.25
N CYS A 167 -7.22 4.91 11.09
CA CYS A 167 -6.43 4.80 9.86
C CYS A 167 -5.82 6.15 9.47
N PHE A 168 -6.56 7.25 9.64
CA PHE A 168 -6.06 8.60 9.35
C PHE A 168 -4.85 8.98 10.22
N ASP A 169 -4.89 8.69 11.51
CA ASP A 169 -3.76 8.95 12.40
C ASP A 169 -2.54 8.09 12.03
N ILE A 170 -2.76 6.86 11.56
CA ILE A 170 -1.68 5.99 11.06
C ILE A 170 -1.07 6.58 9.79
N LEU A 171 -1.91 7.04 8.85
CA LEU A 171 -1.48 7.68 7.60
C LEU A 171 -0.69 8.97 7.88
N ASP A 172 -1.13 9.79 8.82
CA ASP A 172 -0.40 10.98 9.28
C ASP A 172 1.03 10.61 9.70
N ARG A 173 1.19 9.60 10.57
CA ARG A 173 2.50 9.12 11.03
C ARG A 173 3.35 8.52 9.90
N LEU A 174 2.74 7.83 8.95
CA LEU A 174 3.44 7.28 7.77
C LEU A 174 3.95 8.42 6.86
N THR A 175 3.16 9.49 6.69
CA THR A 175 3.54 10.69 5.93
C THR A 175 4.65 11.47 6.62
N GLU A 176 4.55 11.72 7.93
CA GLU A 176 5.58 12.40 8.72
C GLU A 176 6.93 11.67 8.63
N SER A 177 6.89 10.34 8.57
CA SER A 177 8.10 9.53 8.49
C SER A 177 8.59 9.26 7.07
N LEU A 178 7.96 9.83 6.03
CA LEU A 178 8.29 9.61 4.62
C LEU A 178 9.71 10.10 4.28
N ASN A 179 10.18 11.15 4.96
CA ASN A 179 11.44 11.86 4.70
C ASN A 179 12.62 11.50 5.65
N LEU A 180 12.58 10.37 6.36
CA LEU A 180 13.61 9.95 7.34
C LEU A 180 14.56 8.86 6.80
N PRO A 181 15.77 8.67 7.40
CA PRO A 181 17.03 9.35 7.11
C PRO A 181 17.89 8.69 6.01
N LYS A 182 18.77 9.48 5.39
CA LYS A 182 19.77 9.05 4.39
C LYS A 182 20.70 7.95 4.95
N ILE A 183 20.70 6.76 4.33
CA ILE A 183 21.77 5.76 4.53
C ILE A 183 23.09 6.35 4.01
N LYS A 184 23.95 6.78 4.93
CA LYS A 184 25.18 7.52 4.56
C LYS A 184 26.27 6.66 3.93
N ARG A 185 26.21 5.32 4.01
CA ARG A 185 27.39 4.47 3.81
C ARG A 185 27.30 3.35 2.76
N SER A 186 26.14 3.11 2.11
CA SER A 186 25.98 2.02 1.13
C SER A 186 25.29 2.49 -0.16
N GLU A 187 25.91 2.24 -1.33
CA GLU A 187 25.29 2.51 -2.64
C GLU A 187 24.07 1.62 -2.89
N LYS A 188 24.11 0.34 -2.48
CA LYS A 188 22.95 -0.58 -2.49
C LYS A 188 21.83 -0.05 -1.61
N GLY A 189 22.20 0.43 -0.42
CA GLY A 189 21.28 1.09 0.50
C GLY A 189 20.61 2.30 -0.16
N LYS A 190 21.36 3.20 -0.79
CA LYS A 190 20.80 4.36 -1.51
C LYS A 190 19.79 3.98 -2.60
N VAL A 191 20.02 2.89 -3.33
CA VAL A 191 19.06 2.37 -4.33
C VAL A 191 17.77 1.90 -3.65
N LEU A 192 17.88 1.03 -2.64
CA LEU A 192 16.72 0.51 -1.90
C LEU A 192 15.90 1.65 -1.27
N MET A 193 16.58 2.61 -0.67
CA MET A 193 16.00 3.81 -0.08
C MET A 193 15.15 4.61 -1.03
N ARG A 194 15.69 4.83 -2.23
CA ARG A 194 15.01 5.58 -3.27
C ARG A 194 13.79 4.83 -3.78
N ALA A 195 13.90 3.52 -3.98
CA ALA A 195 12.78 2.66 -4.32
C ALA A 195 11.68 2.70 -3.23
N MET A 196 12.07 2.53 -1.96
CA MET A 196 11.16 2.54 -0.81
C MET A 196 10.41 3.87 -0.66
N TYR A 197 11.02 5.01 -1.01
CA TYR A 197 10.32 6.29 -1.03
C TYR A 197 9.12 6.27 -1.99
N GLY A 198 9.29 5.74 -3.21
CA GLY A 198 8.20 5.57 -4.17
C GLY A 198 7.12 4.61 -3.68
N VAL A 199 7.52 3.46 -3.14
CA VAL A 199 6.58 2.47 -2.56
C VAL A 199 5.74 3.07 -1.44
N ARG A 200 6.37 3.78 -0.50
CA ARG A 200 5.69 4.41 0.63
C ARG A 200 4.73 5.49 0.15
N THR A 201 5.16 6.31 -0.81
CA THR A 201 4.31 7.36 -1.41
C THR A 201 3.05 6.76 -2.03
N ALA A 202 3.21 5.76 -2.90
CA ALA A 202 2.08 5.06 -3.53
C ALA A 202 1.16 4.39 -2.50
N THR A 203 1.73 3.74 -1.49
CA THR A 203 0.97 3.06 -0.43
C THR A 203 0.14 4.05 0.39
N ILE A 204 0.76 5.15 0.88
CA ILE A 204 0.07 6.18 1.65
C ILE A 204 -1.06 6.79 0.83
N PHE A 205 -0.78 7.12 -0.44
CA PHE A 205 -1.77 7.70 -1.34
C PHE A 205 -2.97 6.78 -1.53
N VAL A 206 -2.77 5.53 -1.97
CA VAL A 206 -3.87 4.56 -2.20
C VAL A 206 -4.64 4.26 -0.91
N CYS A 207 -3.95 4.07 0.22
CA CYS A 207 -4.62 3.83 1.49
C CYS A 207 -5.44 5.05 1.95
N SER A 208 -4.98 6.28 1.67
CA SER A 208 -5.75 7.48 1.97
C SER A 208 -7.04 7.58 1.15
N ILE A 209 -6.98 7.23 -0.15
CA ILE A 209 -8.15 7.21 -1.03
C ILE A 209 -9.18 6.23 -0.51
N PHE A 210 -8.75 5.03 -0.11
CA PHE A 210 -9.64 4.05 0.50
C PHE A 210 -10.29 4.63 1.77
N ALA A 211 -9.49 5.15 2.70
CA ALA A 211 -10.01 5.69 3.95
C ALA A 211 -11.01 6.83 3.72
N VAL A 212 -10.75 7.73 2.77
CA VAL A 212 -11.65 8.84 2.44
C VAL A 212 -12.92 8.36 1.75
N SER A 213 -12.83 7.50 0.73
CA SER A 213 -13.98 7.04 -0.05
C SER A 213 -15.01 6.26 0.78
N PHE A 214 -14.53 5.53 1.79
CA PHE A 214 -15.37 4.74 2.69
C PHE A 214 -15.87 5.52 3.92
N SER A 215 -15.17 6.58 4.35
CA SER A 215 -15.57 7.36 5.55
C SER A 215 -16.28 8.68 5.26
N GLY A 216 -16.14 9.20 4.04
CA GLY A 216 -16.62 10.53 3.64
C GLY A 216 -15.76 11.71 4.11
N ARG A 217 -14.61 11.48 4.74
CA ARG A 217 -13.75 12.53 5.33
C ARG A 217 -12.75 13.10 4.33
N VAL A 218 -13.24 13.90 3.39
CA VAL A 218 -12.43 14.47 2.29
C VAL A 218 -11.24 15.29 2.79
N GLU A 219 -11.39 15.98 3.92
CA GLU A 219 -10.34 16.79 4.54
C GLU A 219 -9.12 15.98 4.98
N LYS A 220 -9.22 14.64 4.98
CA LYS A 220 -8.15 13.71 5.34
C LYS A 220 -7.43 13.10 4.13
N LEU A 221 -7.83 13.45 2.89
CA LEU A 221 -7.16 13.00 1.69
C LEU A 221 -5.70 13.47 1.69
N LYS A 222 -4.78 12.58 1.27
CA LYS A 222 -3.35 12.88 1.29
C LYS A 222 -2.90 13.45 -0.05
N GLU A 223 -2.45 14.69 -0.01
CA GLU A 223 -1.71 15.33 -1.09
C GLU A 223 -0.23 15.29 -0.74
N LEU A 224 0.54 14.52 -1.50
CA LEU A 224 1.99 14.40 -1.30
C LEU A 224 2.69 15.09 -2.46
N GLU A 225 3.40 16.17 -2.16
CA GLU A 225 4.22 16.86 -3.16
C GLU A 225 5.55 16.12 -3.33
N ILE A 226 5.84 15.72 -4.57
CA ILE A 226 7.13 15.12 -4.92
C ILE A 226 8.10 16.24 -5.28
N GLY A 227 8.96 16.61 -4.33
CA GLY A 227 9.88 17.74 -4.47
C GLY A 227 11.03 17.56 -5.49
N ASP A 228 11.13 16.41 -6.18
CA ASP A 228 12.20 16.13 -7.14
C ASP A 228 11.63 15.54 -8.44
N SER A 229 11.87 16.20 -9.56
CA SER A 229 11.48 15.75 -10.90
C SER A 229 12.35 14.60 -11.43
N CYS A 230 13.34 14.13 -10.68
CA CYS A 230 14.25 13.05 -11.10
C CYS A 230 13.69 11.63 -10.95
N TYR A 231 12.46 11.42 -10.44
CA TYR A 231 11.86 10.09 -10.33
C TYR A 231 11.04 9.74 -11.58
N LEU A 232 11.28 8.57 -12.18
CA LEU A 232 10.57 8.17 -13.42
C LEU A 232 9.05 7.96 -13.23
N TRP A 233 8.61 7.77 -11.98
CA TRP A 233 7.22 7.53 -11.63
C TRP A 233 6.46 8.80 -11.19
N ALA A 234 7.15 9.94 -11.01
CA ALA A 234 6.56 11.16 -10.44
C ALA A 234 5.45 11.77 -11.31
N ASP A 235 5.63 11.81 -12.63
CA ASP A 235 4.64 12.38 -13.55
C ASP A 235 3.33 11.58 -13.52
N ASN A 236 3.43 10.24 -13.57
CA ASN A 236 2.28 9.36 -13.51
C ASN A 236 1.57 9.45 -12.15
N TYR A 237 2.34 9.55 -11.06
CA TYR A 237 1.78 9.78 -9.72
C TYR A 237 1.01 11.10 -9.66
N THR A 238 1.64 12.20 -10.09
CA THR A 238 1.05 13.54 -10.01
C THR A 238 -0.23 13.62 -10.83
N HIS A 239 -0.21 13.04 -12.05
CA HIS A 239 -1.39 12.96 -12.89
C HIS A 239 -2.51 12.13 -12.24
N LEU A 240 -2.19 10.98 -11.65
CA LEU A 240 -3.17 10.16 -10.93
C LEU A 240 -3.73 10.90 -9.71
N GLN A 241 -2.88 11.57 -8.93
CA GLN A 241 -3.28 12.38 -7.78
C GLN A 241 -4.26 13.49 -8.18
N ASP A 242 -3.96 14.24 -9.25
CA ASP A 242 -4.83 15.30 -9.75
C ASP A 242 -6.21 14.78 -10.17
N LEU A 243 -6.27 13.64 -10.86
CA LEU A 243 -7.53 13.04 -11.29
C LEU A 243 -8.37 12.58 -10.10
N ILE A 244 -7.75 11.86 -9.16
CA ILE A 244 -8.39 11.36 -7.94
C ILE A 244 -8.93 12.52 -7.10
N ASN A 245 -8.12 13.55 -6.87
CA ASN A 245 -8.50 14.69 -6.03
C ASN A 245 -9.66 15.46 -6.64
N LYS A 246 -9.65 15.66 -7.97
CA LYS A 246 -10.76 16.28 -8.71
C LYS A 246 -12.04 15.47 -8.58
N GLU A 247 -11.97 14.15 -8.75
CA GLU A 247 -13.15 13.28 -8.67
C GLU A 247 -13.71 13.21 -7.25
N ILE A 248 -12.88 12.99 -6.24
CA ILE A 248 -13.31 13.00 -4.83
C ILE A 248 -13.95 14.35 -4.50
N SER A 249 -13.31 15.46 -4.87
CA SER A 249 -13.86 16.79 -4.62
C SER A 249 -15.22 16.97 -5.30
N LYS A 250 -15.38 16.53 -6.55
CA LYS A 250 -16.64 16.57 -7.29
C LYS A 250 -17.73 15.75 -6.61
N VAL A 251 -17.42 14.52 -6.21
CA VAL A 251 -18.37 13.58 -5.59
C VAL A 251 -18.94 14.13 -4.28
N PHE A 252 -18.11 14.78 -3.46
CA PHE A 252 -18.52 15.31 -2.16
C PHE A 252 -19.01 16.78 -2.20
N SER A 253 -18.74 17.53 -3.27
CA SER A 253 -19.26 18.89 -3.44
C SER A 253 -20.79 18.97 -3.55
N SER A 254 -21.45 17.86 -3.91
CA SER A 254 -22.92 17.81 -4.02
C SER A 254 -23.66 17.68 -2.67
N GLY A 255 -22.94 17.65 -1.54
CA GLY A 255 -23.50 17.92 -0.21
C GLY A 255 -24.37 16.83 0.45
N ASP A 256 -24.58 15.68 -0.20
CA ASP A 256 -25.51 14.64 0.28
C ASP A 256 -24.90 13.22 0.32
N ARG A 257 -23.65 13.06 -0.15
CA ARG A 257 -23.02 11.73 -0.26
C ARG A 257 -22.24 11.36 0.98
N GLY A 258 -22.67 10.30 1.66
CA GLY A 258 -21.95 9.67 2.76
C GLY A 258 -20.76 8.79 2.32
N THR A 259 -20.60 8.54 1.01
CA THR A 259 -19.52 7.74 0.43
C THR A 259 -19.22 8.17 -1.00
N ALA A 260 -17.99 7.92 -1.45
CA ALA A 260 -17.62 8.08 -2.86
C ALA A 260 -17.81 6.83 -3.72
N LEU A 261 -18.18 5.69 -3.11
CA LEU A 261 -18.32 4.43 -3.82
C LEU A 261 -19.58 4.41 -4.68
N ARG A 262 -19.38 4.29 -5.99
CA ARG A 262 -20.47 4.21 -6.97
C ARG A 262 -21.46 3.08 -6.65
N GLU A 263 -20.97 1.88 -6.29
CA GLU A 263 -21.84 0.75 -6.02
C GLU A 263 -22.77 0.97 -4.81
N LEU A 264 -22.29 1.66 -3.77
CA LEU A 264 -23.14 2.03 -2.62
C LEU A 264 -24.13 3.13 -2.98
N GLU A 265 -23.75 4.07 -3.84
CA GLU A 265 -24.63 5.12 -4.33
C GLU A 265 -25.77 4.55 -5.20
N ASP A 266 -25.47 3.62 -6.10
CA ASP A 266 -26.47 2.94 -6.93
C ASP A 266 -27.52 2.23 -6.05
N VAL A 267 -27.05 1.55 -5.00
CA VAL A 267 -27.92 0.89 -4.02
C VAL A 267 -28.75 1.93 -3.27
N ARG A 268 -28.14 3.01 -2.78
CA ARG A 268 -28.86 4.09 -2.07
C ARG A 268 -30.00 4.66 -2.91
N VAL A 269 -29.71 5.01 -4.17
CA VAL A 269 -30.69 5.54 -5.11
C VAL A 269 -31.82 4.53 -5.35
N SER A 270 -31.50 3.25 -5.45
CA SER A 270 -32.51 2.18 -5.59
C SER A 270 -33.40 2.08 -4.35
N VAL A 271 -32.82 2.13 -3.15
CA VAL A 271 -33.57 2.12 -1.87
C VAL A 271 -34.50 3.33 -1.74
N GLU A 272 -34.01 4.53 -2.09
CA GLU A 272 -34.77 5.78 -2.04
C GLU A 272 -35.96 5.81 -3.00
N LYS A 273 -35.82 5.19 -4.17
CA LYS A 273 -36.93 5.02 -5.12
C LYS A 273 -37.95 3.98 -4.66
N LEU A 274 -37.48 2.87 -4.10
CA LEU A 274 -38.34 1.72 -3.77
C LEU A 274 -39.19 1.95 -2.51
N CYS A 275 -38.66 2.64 -1.50
CA CYS A 275 -39.39 2.91 -0.25
C CYS A 275 -40.73 3.66 -0.46
N PRO A 276 -40.81 4.75 -1.24
CA PRO A 276 -42.07 5.42 -1.56
C PRO A 276 -43.06 4.54 -2.33
N ILE A 277 -42.57 3.72 -3.27
CA ILE A 277 -43.39 2.81 -4.07
C ILE A 277 -44.09 1.79 -3.17
N ILE A 278 -43.35 1.20 -2.24
CA ILE A 278 -43.90 0.24 -1.27
C ILE A 278 -44.99 0.88 -0.38
N ARG A 279 -44.79 2.14 0.04
CA ARG A 279 -45.68 2.80 1.01
C ARG A 279 -46.97 3.36 0.41
N HIS A 280 -46.93 3.82 -0.84
CA HIS A 280 -48.05 4.54 -1.45
C HIS A 280 -48.76 3.74 -2.53
N GLY A 281 -48.22 2.58 -2.91
CA GLY A 281 -48.67 1.81 -4.05
C GLY A 281 -48.31 2.51 -5.37
N SER A 282 -47.70 1.77 -6.29
CA SER A 282 -47.47 2.25 -7.65
C SER A 282 -47.85 1.16 -8.66
N GLY A 283 -47.87 1.51 -9.94
CA GLY A 283 -48.13 0.55 -11.02
C GLY A 283 -47.17 -0.64 -10.96
N SER A 284 -47.74 -1.85 -11.07
CA SER A 284 -47.04 -3.13 -10.91
C SER A 284 -45.76 -3.30 -11.75
N GLY A 285 -45.70 -2.67 -12.94
CA GLY A 285 -44.51 -2.69 -13.81
C GLY A 285 -43.30 -1.97 -13.20
N MET A 286 -43.48 -0.73 -12.75
CA MET A 286 -42.41 0.09 -12.15
C MET A 286 -41.89 -0.54 -10.85
N PHE A 287 -42.76 -1.13 -10.04
CA PHE A 287 -42.37 -1.82 -8.81
C PHE A 287 -41.47 -3.04 -9.08
N ARG A 288 -41.79 -3.83 -10.11
CA ARG A 288 -41.03 -5.04 -10.47
C ARG A 288 -39.65 -4.68 -11.01
N ASP A 289 -39.55 -3.65 -11.86
CA ASP A 289 -38.29 -3.24 -12.45
C ASP A 289 -37.33 -2.67 -11.40
N GLU A 290 -37.82 -1.85 -10.46
CA GLU A 290 -37.02 -1.31 -9.36
C GLU A 290 -36.59 -2.40 -8.35
N THR A 291 -37.44 -3.40 -8.10
CA THR A 291 -37.09 -4.56 -7.25
C THR A 291 -35.97 -5.39 -7.89
N LEU A 292 -36.08 -5.66 -9.20
CA LEU A 292 -35.04 -6.38 -9.94
C LEU A 292 -33.72 -5.58 -9.96
N GLY A 293 -33.81 -4.26 -10.16
CA GLY A 293 -32.66 -3.36 -10.13
C GLY A 293 -31.93 -3.40 -8.78
N LEU A 294 -32.69 -3.36 -7.68
CA LEU A 294 -32.12 -3.48 -6.33
C LEU A 294 -31.44 -4.85 -6.13
N ALA A 295 -32.10 -5.95 -6.53
CA ALA A 295 -31.54 -7.29 -6.39
C ALA A 295 -30.18 -7.42 -7.11
N VAL A 296 -30.11 -6.96 -8.36
CA VAL A 296 -28.86 -6.97 -9.15
C VAL A 296 -27.79 -6.09 -8.50
N ALA A 297 -28.16 -4.92 -7.97
CA ALA A 297 -27.20 -4.03 -7.31
C ALA A 297 -26.65 -4.63 -6.00
N VAL A 298 -27.50 -5.30 -5.21
CA VAL A 298 -27.13 -5.97 -3.95
C VAL A 298 -26.19 -7.15 -4.19
N ASP A 299 -26.48 -7.97 -5.20
CA ASP A 299 -25.65 -9.11 -5.58
C ASP A 299 -24.28 -8.65 -6.06
N ARG A 300 -24.25 -7.65 -6.96
CA ARG A 300 -23.00 -7.05 -7.46
C ARG A 300 -22.18 -6.43 -6.32
N LEU A 301 -22.82 -5.69 -5.42
CA LEU A 301 -22.14 -5.09 -4.26
C LEU A 301 -21.49 -6.17 -3.38
N SER A 302 -22.19 -7.28 -3.11
CA SER A 302 -21.66 -8.40 -2.33
C SER A 302 -20.45 -9.04 -2.99
N GLU A 303 -20.56 -9.37 -4.29
CA GLU A 303 -19.49 -10.01 -5.05
C GLU A 303 -18.23 -9.13 -5.11
N GLU A 304 -18.41 -7.83 -5.37
CA GLU A 304 -17.29 -6.89 -5.46
C GLU A 304 -16.64 -6.61 -4.08
N LEU A 305 -17.42 -6.61 -2.99
CA LEU A 305 -16.89 -6.49 -1.64
C LEU A 305 -16.10 -7.74 -1.23
N ASP A 306 -16.59 -8.93 -1.57
CA ASP A 306 -15.88 -10.18 -1.31
C ASP A 306 -14.58 -10.28 -2.12
N GLY A 307 -14.60 -9.82 -3.37
CA GLY A 307 -13.38 -9.64 -4.17
C GLY A 307 -12.40 -8.69 -3.50
N LEU A 308 -12.85 -7.52 -3.07
CA LEU A 308 -12.01 -6.54 -2.40
C LEU A 308 -11.45 -7.07 -1.06
N ALA A 309 -12.24 -7.82 -0.30
CA ALA A 309 -11.78 -8.46 0.94
C ALA A 309 -10.62 -9.42 0.69
N LYS A 310 -10.70 -10.22 -0.37
CA LYS A 310 -9.62 -11.14 -0.78
C LYS A 310 -8.36 -10.40 -1.18
N GLU A 311 -8.49 -9.31 -1.93
CA GLU A 311 -7.32 -8.51 -2.32
C GLU A 311 -6.65 -7.84 -1.10
N VAL A 312 -7.44 -7.33 -0.15
CA VAL A 312 -6.90 -6.77 1.11
C VAL A 312 -6.20 -7.84 1.94
N ASP A 313 -6.75 -9.05 2.04
CA ASP A 313 -6.10 -10.18 2.71
C ASP A 313 -4.80 -10.58 2.00
N GLY A 314 -4.81 -10.65 0.66
CA GLY A 314 -3.61 -10.89 -0.14
C GLY A 314 -2.51 -9.87 0.13
N PHE A 315 -2.86 -8.59 0.16
CA PHE A 315 -1.92 -7.52 0.51
C PHE A 315 -1.41 -7.65 1.95
N PHE A 316 -2.29 -7.96 2.91
CA PHE A 316 -1.90 -8.24 4.30
C PHE A 316 -0.86 -9.35 4.38
N GLN A 317 -1.06 -10.46 3.67
CA GLN A 317 -0.09 -11.57 3.65
C GLN A 317 1.25 -11.17 3.04
N ILE A 318 1.27 -10.33 2.00
CA ILE A 318 2.54 -9.84 1.42
C ILE A 318 3.31 -8.98 2.43
N VAL A 319 2.64 -8.08 3.14
CA VAL A 319 3.29 -7.25 4.17
C VAL A 319 3.79 -8.11 5.33
N LEU A 320 2.98 -9.06 5.80
CA LEU A 320 3.33 -9.95 6.90
C LEU A 320 4.53 -10.84 6.55
N THR A 321 4.50 -11.49 5.39
CA THR A 321 5.60 -12.35 4.93
C THR A 321 6.88 -11.57 4.68
N GLY A 322 6.81 -10.33 4.18
CA GLY A 322 7.96 -9.44 4.06
C GLY A 322 8.60 -9.11 5.42
N ARG A 323 7.76 -8.80 6.41
CA ARG A 323 8.18 -8.58 7.80
C ARG A 323 8.83 -9.83 8.41
N ASP A 324 8.19 -10.99 8.29
CA ASP A 324 8.70 -12.23 8.86
C ASP A 324 10.01 -12.65 8.21
N ALA A 325 10.16 -12.45 6.89
CA ALA A 325 11.41 -12.67 6.19
C ALA A 325 12.54 -11.78 6.75
N LEU A 326 12.27 -10.50 7.02
CA LEU A 326 13.25 -9.60 7.64
C LEU A 326 13.67 -10.10 9.03
N LEU A 327 12.69 -10.45 9.88
CA LEU A 327 12.94 -10.94 11.23
C LEU A 327 13.73 -12.26 11.26
N CYS A 328 13.45 -13.18 10.34
CA CYS A 328 14.20 -14.43 10.19
C CYS A 328 15.66 -14.16 9.80
N ASN A 329 15.91 -13.23 8.88
CA ASN A 329 17.27 -12.88 8.47
C ASN A 329 18.09 -12.24 9.61
N LEU A 330 17.46 -11.46 10.48
CA LEU A 330 18.13 -10.88 11.66
C LEU A 330 18.59 -11.95 12.65
N ARG A 331 17.74 -12.95 12.93
CA ARG A 331 18.07 -14.05 13.85
C ARG A 331 19.26 -14.90 13.38
N VAL A 332 19.34 -15.18 12.08
CA VAL A 332 20.46 -15.93 11.48
C VAL A 332 21.77 -15.12 11.50
N GLY A 333 21.67 -13.79 11.43
CA GLY A 333 22.82 -12.89 11.57
C GLY A 333 23.48 -12.96 12.97
N ASP A 334 22.66 -13.06 14.02
CA ASP A 334 23.12 -13.12 15.40
C ASP A 334 23.83 -14.45 15.75
N GLU A 335 23.40 -15.56 15.16
CA GLU A 335 23.99 -16.89 15.39
C GLU A 335 25.40 -17.04 14.80
N ASN A 336 25.74 -16.29 13.76
CA ASN A 336 27.08 -16.29 13.15
C ASN A 336 28.06 -15.30 13.83
N GLY A 337 27.62 -14.59 14.87
CA GLY A 337 28.36 -13.50 15.52
C GLY A 337 29.23 -13.87 16.73
N SER A 338 29.36 -15.14 17.12
CA SER A 338 30.20 -15.52 18.28
C SER A 338 31.58 -16.08 17.88
N PRO A 339 32.70 -15.40 18.20
CA PRO A 339 34.02 -16.01 18.20
C PRO A 339 34.33 -16.63 19.57
N THR A 340 34.71 -17.90 19.53
CA THR A 340 35.77 -18.55 20.31
C THR A 340 36.33 -17.76 21.50
N GLN A 341 36.06 -18.22 22.72
CA GLN A 341 36.95 -17.98 23.86
C GLN A 341 37.33 -19.33 24.47
N GLY A 342 38.50 -19.82 24.05
CA GLY A 342 39.18 -20.93 24.71
C GLY A 342 39.65 -20.48 26.09
N ASN A 343 39.27 -21.23 27.11
CA ASN A 343 39.95 -21.20 28.40
C ASN A 343 40.72 -22.50 28.55
N THR A 344 41.99 -22.44 28.16
CA THR A 344 43.04 -23.34 28.60
C THR A 344 43.18 -23.17 30.11
N VAL A 345 42.74 -24.17 30.87
CA VAL A 345 42.94 -24.23 32.31
C VAL A 345 44.42 -24.60 32.56
N ASN A 346 45.23 -23.58 32.87
CA ASN A 346 46.56 -23.77 33.49
C ASN A 346 46.35 -24.11 34.96
N VAL A 347 46.54 -25.37 35.34
CA VAL A 347 46.77 -25.77 36.74
C VAL A 347 48.28 -25.88 36.93
N GLU A 348 48.87 -24.84 37.48
CA GLU A 348 50.21 -24.92 38.05
C GLU A 348 50.14 -24.88 39.59
N ARG A 349 50.93 -25.79 40.16
CA ARG A 349 51.01 -26.21 41.55
C ARG A 349 51.20 -25.06 42.54
N THR A 350 50.52 -25.15 43.68
CA THR A 350 51.03 -24.62 44.95
C THR A 350 51.13 -25.75 45.96
N THR A 351 52.37 -26.17 46.22
CA THR A 351 52.78 -26.98 47.37
C THR A 351 52.78 -26.11 48.62
N SER A 352 52.06 -26.53 49.68
CA SER A 352 52.34 -26.18 51.08
C SER A 352 51.54 -27.05 52.05
N ARG A 353 52.01 -28.28 52.30
CA ARG A 353 52.43 -28.81 53.61
C ARG A 353 52.63 -30.32 53.54
#